data_AF-A0AAW8B8B7-F1
#
_entry.id   AF-A0AAW8B8B7-F1
#
_cell.length_a   1.000
_cell.length_b   1.000
_cell.length_c   1.000
_cell.angle_alpha   90.00
_cell.angle_beta   90.00
_cell.angle_gamma   90.00
#
_symmetry.space_group_name_H-M   'P 1'
#
loop_
_entity.id
_entity.type
_entity.pdbx_description
1 polymer ?
#
loop_
_entity_poly.entity_id
_entity_poly.type
_entity_poly.pdbx_seq_one_letter_code
_entity_poly.pdbx_strand_id
1 'polypeptide(L)'
;MNDIVIKQPRLYTPLQVGFGSFFGGPVAMIYFLWQNFKTLDNQSGMQYSLAGGILFNVGLLLFMPMLPDYFPGVVIPFVYSLVALSIAATWQMRKDAIEHSVHYLFQSNWRVFFISIALLVVWMLGAYMLAIWLDMLGVIDLGEAPVAPELDDLSI
;
A
#
# COMPACT_ATOMS: atom_id res chain seq x y z
N MET A 1 34.74 20.70 22.12
CA MET A 1 33.34 20.24 22.30
C MET A 1 33.01 19.40 21.08
N ASN A 2 32.72 18.11 21.25
CA ASN A 2 32.18 17.30 20.16
C ASN A 2 30.70 17.64 20.05
N ASP A 3 30.30 18.25 18.94
CA ASP A 3 28.90 18.47 18.65
C ASP A 3 28.25 17.11 18.39
N ILE A 4 27.42 16.66 19.33
CA ILE A 4 26.59 15.47 19.12
C ILE A 4 25.54 15.88 18.08
N VAL A 5 25.78 15.55 16.81
CA VAL A 5 24.80 15.77 15.74
C VAL A 5 23.62 14.83 15.97
N ILE A 6 22.59 15.31 16.66
CA ILE A 6 21.33 14.56 16.82
C ILE A 6 20.57 14.65 15.50
N LYS A 7 20.59 13.56 14.73
CA LYS A 7 19.83 13.47 13.48
C LYS A 7 18.34 13.42 13.79
N GLN A 8 17.62 14.49 13.45
CA GLN A 8 16.18 14.57 13.67
C GLN A 8 15.43 13.45 12.91
N PRO A 9 14.56 12.68 13.59
CA PRO A 9 13.70 11.71 12.94
C PRO A 9 12.79 12.35 11.90
N ARG A 10 12.44 11.58 10.87
CA ARG A 10 11.63 12.06 9.73
C ARG A 10 10.27 11.38 9.64
N LEU A 11 9.22 12.19 9.56
CA LEU A 11 7.83 11.76 9.44
C LEU A 11 7.27 12.03 8.04
N TYR A 12 6.35 11.17 7.63
CA TYR A 12 5.50 11.42 6.46
C TYR A 12 4.32 12.29 6.86
N THR A 13 4.03 13.33 6.07
CA THR A 13 2.82 14.13 6.26
C THR A 13 1.55 13.31 5.98
N PRO A 14 0.39 13.72 6.49
CA PRO A 14 -0.88 13.07 6.16
C PRO A 14 -1.15 12.96 4.66
N LEU A 15 -0.78 13.99 3.88
CA LEU A 15 -0.89 13.96 2.42
C LEU A 15 0.08 12.95 1.78
N GLN A 16 1.31 12.86 2.27
CA GLN A 16 2.27 11.85 1.79
C GLN A 16 1.80 10.43 2.12
N VAL A 17 1.20 10.20 3.28
CA VAL A 17 0.59 8.93 3.65
C VAL A 17 -0.58 8.63 2.71
N GLY A 18 -1.50 9.57 2.50
CA GLY A 18 -2.66 9.41 1.62
C GLY A 18 -2.27 9.13 0.17
N PHE A 19 -1.48 10.00 -0.46
CA PHE A 19 -1.05 9.81 -1.85
C PHE A 19 -0.12 8.61 -2.01
N GLY A 20 0.77 8.37 -1.05
CA GLY A 20 1.63 7.19 -1.07
C GLY A 20 0.83 5.89 -0.98
N SER A 21 -0.27 5.87 -0.23
CA SER A 21 -1.21 4.74 -0.19
C SER A 21 -1.96 4.60 -1.52
N PHE A 22 -2.44 5.70 -2.08
CA PHE A 22 -3.25 5.69 -3.30
C PHE A 22 -2.48 5.13 -4.49
N PHE A 23 -1.24 5.60 -4.68
CA PHE A 23 -0.38 5.15 -5.77
C PHE A 23 0.43 3.91 -5.44
N GLY A 24 0.74 3.67 -4.16
CA GLY A 24 1.59 2.56 -3.72
C GLY A 24 0.84 1.30 -3.31
N GLY A 25 -0.48 1.33 -3.33
CA GLY A 25 -1.31 0.20 -2.94
C GLY A 25 -1.51 0.06 -1.42
N PRO A 26 -2.29 -0.96 -1.02
CA PRO A 26 -2.66 -1.18 0.37
C PRO A 26 -1.49 -1.65 1.26
N VAL A 27 -0.38 -2.15 0.68
CA VAL A 27 0.85 -2.44 1.43
C VAL A 27 1.60 -1.15 1.75
N ALA A 28 1.63 -0.18 0.82
CA ALA A 28 2.22 1.13 1.08
C ALA A 28 1.48 1.88 2.20
N MET A 29 0.16 1.75 2.28
CA MET A 29 -0.64 2.24 3.40
C MET A 29 -0.10 1.75 4.75
N ILE A 30 0.07 0.43 4.90
CA ILE A 30 0.59 -0.16 6.14
C ILE A 30 1.97 0.42 6.45
N TYR A 31 2.85 0.45 5.46
CA TYR A 31 4.22 0.90 5.63
C TYR A 31 4.28 2.36 6.12
N PHE A 32 3.56 3.28 5.48
CA PHE A 32 3.59 4.69 5.84
C PHE A 32 3.00 4.94 7.23
N LEU A 33 1.88 4.28 7.57
CA LEU A 33 1.28 4.37 8.89
C LEU A 33 2.20 3.81 9.98
N TRP A 34 2.71 2.60 9.78
CA TRP A 34 3.62 1.94 10.71
C TRP A 34 4.90 2.75 10.92
N GLN A 35 5.51 3.25 9.84
CA GLN A 35 6.76 4.00 9.92
C GLN A 35 6.57 5.33 10.68
N ASN A 36 5.43 5.99 10.52
CA ASN A 36 5.11 7.17 11.31
C ASN A 36 4.92 6.83 12.79
N PHE A 37 4.11 5.82 13.14
CA PHE A 37 3.93 5.43 14.54
C PHE A 37 5.23 4.96 15.20
N LYS A 38 6.09 4.26 14.46
CA LYS A 38 7.43 3.88 14.90
C LYS A 38 8.31 5.08 15.18
N THR A 39 8.21 6.12 14.34
CA THR A 39 8.98 7.35 14.51
C THR A 39 8.46 8.19 15.69
N LEU A 40 7.18 8.03 16.04
CA LEU A 40 6.54 8.64 17.21
C LEU A 40 6.67 7.81 18.50
N ASP A 41 7.42 6.70 18.46
CA ASP A 41 7.55 5.75 19.58
C ASP A 41 6.19 5.23 20.11
N ASN A 42 5.17 5.17 19.22
CA ASN A 42 3.83 4.71 19.56
C ASN A 42 3.67 3.22 19.20
N GLN A 43 4.03 2.36 20.15
CA GLN A 43 3.99 0.90 19.99
C GLN A 43 2.58 0.38 19.65
N SER A 44 1.53 0.94 20.27
CA SER A 44 0.16 0.53 20.01
C SER A 44 -0.26 0.81 18.57
N GLY A 45 0.02 2.03 18.07
CA GLY A 45 -0.26 2.42 16.69
C GLY A 45 0.51 1.59 15.67
N MET A 46 1.75 1.20 15.97
CA MET A 46 2.53 0.28 15.13
C MET A 46 1.85 -1.08 15.00
N GLN A 47 1.42 -1.67 16.13
CA GLN A 47 0.77 -2.98 16.14
C GLN A 47 -0.58 -2.94 15.44
N TYR A 48 -1.40 -1.91 15.67
CA TYR A 48 -2.67 -1.75 14.98
C TYR A 48 -2.49 -1.56 13.47
N SER A 49 -1.47 -0.78 13.05
CA SER A 49 -1.18 -0.58 11.63
C SER A 49 -0.77 -1.87 10.94
N LEU A 50 0.09 -2.68 11.58
CA LEU A 50 0.53 -3.95 11.02
C LEU A 50 -0.59 -5.00 11.04
N ALA A 51 -1.18 -5.28 12.21
CA ALA A 51 -2.18 -6.33 12.35
C ALA A 51 -3.45 -6.01 11.56
N GLY A 52 -3.99 -4.79 11.72
CA GLY A 52 -5.17 -4.34 10.98
C GLY A 52 -4.89 -4.23 9.49
N GLY A 53 -3.69 -3.77 9.11
CA GLY A 53 -3.27 -3.67 7.73
C GLY A 53 -3.15 -5.03 7.03
N ILE A 54 -2.51 -6.01 7.67
CA ILE A 54 -2.38 -7.38 7.15
C ILE A 54 -3.76 -8.00 7.00
N LEU A 55 -4.62 -7.90 8.03
CA LEU A 55 -5.98 -8.42 7.97
C LEU A 55 -6.77 -7.78 6.82
N PHE A 56 -6.67 -6.46 6.66
CA PHE A 56 -7.29 -5.74 5.55
C PHE A 56 -6.76 -6.19 4.19
N ASN A 57 -5.45 -6.36 4.02
CA ASN A 57 -4.85 -6.79 2.76
C ASN A 57 -5.27 -8.21 2.39
N VAL A 58 -5.25 -9.13 3.35
CA VAL A 58 -5.72 -10.51 3.14
C VAL A 58 -7.19 -10.51 2.75
N GLY A 59 -8.04 -9.80 3.48
CA GLY A 59 -9.45 -9.65 3.14
C GLY A 59 -9.64 -9.07 1.74
N LEU A 60 -8.95 -7.99 1.42
CA LEU A 60 -9.04 -7.34 0.11
C LEU A 60 -8.68 -8.31 -1.02
N LEU A 61 -7.60 -9.08 -0.87
CA LEU A 61 -7.16 -10.06 -1.85
C LEU A 61 -8.17 -11.20 -2.04
N LEU A 62 -8.80 -11.67 -0.96
CA LEU A 62 -9.80 -12.74 -1.01
C LEU A 62 -11.14 -12.27 -1.59
N PHE A 63 -11.54 -11.02 -1.34
CA PHE A 63 -12.80 -10.47 -1.84
C PHE A 63 -12.70 -9.90 -3.27
N MET A 64 -11.49 -9.61 -3.76
CA MET A 64 -11.27 -9.07 -5.11
C MET A 64 -11.95 -9.92 -6.21
N PRO A 65 -11.80 -11.25 -6.26
CA PRO A 65 -12.44 -12.08 -7.29
C PRO A 65 -13.97 -12.13 -7.20
N MET A 66 -14.56 -11.70 -6.07
CA MET A 66 -16.00 -11.68 -5.87
C MET A 66 -16.64 -10.36 -6.32
N LEU A 67 -15.82 -9.36 -6.68
CA LEU A 67 -16.32 -8.08 -7.16
C LEU A 67 -16.90 -8.23 -8.57
N PRO A 68 -18.04 -7.57 -8.88
CA PRO A 68 -18.55 -7.54 -10.24
C PRO A 68 -17.59 -6.85 -11.20
N ASP A 69 -17.56 -7.29 -12.46
CA ASP A 69 -16.65 -6.74 -13.50
C ASP A 69 -16.84 -5.22 -13.75
N TYR A 70 -18.03 -4.69 -13.47
CA TYR A 70 -18.34 -3.27 -13.61
C TYR A 70 -17.94 -2.42 -12.39
N PHE A 71 -17.40 -3.04 -11.34
CA PHE A 71 -17.00 -2.32 -10.14
C PHE A 71 -15.81 -1.39 -10.44
N PRO A 72 -15.89 -0.08 -10.14
CA PRO A 72 -14.81 0.83 -10.50
C PRO A 72 -13.55 0.56 -9.66
N GLY A 73 -12.49 0.08 -10.30
CA GLY A 73 -11.24 -0.31 -9.63
C GLY A 73 -10.54 0.81 -8.85
N VAL A 74 -10.88 2.09 -9.12
CA VAL A 74 -10.33 3.26 -8.40
C VAL A 74 -10.97 3.48 -7.03
N VAL A 75 -12.18 2.96 -6.79
CA VAL A 75 -12.94 3.21 -5.54
C VAL A 75 -12.20 2.63 -4.35
N ILE A 76 -11.66 1.41 -4.47
CA ILE A 76 -10.92 0.75 -3.39
C ILE A 76 -9.65 1.55 -3.01
N PRO A 77 -8.73 1.85 -3.96
CA PRO A 77 -7.61 2.77 -3.74
C PRO A 77 -7.99 4.08 -3.08
N PHE A 78 -9.05 4.70 -3.57
CA PHE A 78 -9.51 5.98 -3.05
C PHE A 78 -9.94 5.87 -1.58
N VAL A 79 -10.79 4.90 -1.25
CA VAL A 79 -11.35 4.72 0.09
C VAL A 79 -10.26 4.42 1.12
N TYR A 80 -9.40 3.42 0.88
CA TYR A 80 -8.38 3.08 1.88
C TYR A 80 -7.34 4.21 2.03
N SER A 81 -7.09 4.99 0.98
CA SER A 81 -6.17 6.12 1.04
C SER A 81 -6.73 7.30 1.84
N LEU A 82 -8.04 7.53 1.76
CA LEU A 82 -8.72 8.49 2.63
C LEU A 82 -8.67 8.04 4.09
N VAL A 83 -8.85 6.75 4.36
CA VAL A 83 -8.69 6.20 5.71
C VAL A 83 -7.27 6.40 6.20
N ALA A 84 -6.25 6.09 5.39
CA ALA A 84 -4.85 6.31 5.74
C ALA A 84 -4.53 7.77 6.05
N LEU A 85 -5.04 8.68 5.22
CA LEU A 85 -4.92 10.13 5.42
C LEU A 85 -5.59 10.57 6.72
N SER A 86 -6.80 10.09 7.00
CA SER A 86 -7.55 10.40 8.22
C SER A 86 -6.83 9.92 9.48
N ILE A 87 -6.29 8.70 9.45
CA ILE A 87 -5.47 8.13 10.52
C ILE A 87 -4.25 9.00 10.77
N ALA A 88 -3.51 9.36 9.72
CA ALA A 88 -2.31 10.18 9.84
C ALA A 88 -2.63 11.60 10.33
N ALA A 89 -3.77 12.18 9.94
CA ALA A 89 -4.19 13.51 10.39
C ALA A 89 -4.68 13.53 11.85
N THR A 90 -5.23 12.42 12.34
CA THR A 90 -5.91 12.36 13.66
C THR A 90 -5.01 11.78 14.75
N TRP A 91 -4.25 10.72 14.44
CA TRP A 91 -3.46 9.97 15.43
C TRP A 91 -1.95 10.12 15.23
N GLN A 92 -1.51 10.86 14.21
CA GLN A 92 -0.10 11.16 13.96
C GLN A 92 0.08 12.68 13.86
N MET A 93 1.30 13.13 13.57
CA MET A 93 1.56 14.56 13.46
C MET A 93 1.08 15.13 12.13
N ARG A 94 0.34 16.23 12.22
CA ARG A 94 -0.04 17.03 11.05
C ARG A 94 1.17 17.78 10.48
N LYS A 95 1.03 18.24 9.23
CA LYS A 95 2.11 18.96 8.52
C LYS A 95 2.56 20.21 9.28
N ASP A 96 1.62 21.03 9.75
CA ASP A 96 1.90 22.22 10.56
C ASP A 96 2.68 21.89 11.84
N ALA A 97 2.28 20.83 12.54
CA ALA A 97 2.97 20.40 13.75
C ALA A 97 4.42 19.93 13.48
N ILE A 98 4.69 19.31 12.33
CA ILE A 98 6.05 18.90 11.95
C ILE A 98 6.89 20.11 11.52
N GLU A 99 6.32 21.05 10.74
CA GLU A 99 7.00 22.29 10.30
C GLU A 99 7.50 23.12 11.47
N HIS A 100 6.71 23.18 12.54
CA HIS A 100 7.04 23.94 13.74
C HIS A 100 7.75 23.11 14.83
N SER A 101 8.02 21.83 14.60
CA SER A 101 8.71 21.01 15.59
C SER A 101 10.23 21.19 15.52
N VAL A 102 10.86 21.25 16.69
CA VAL A 102 12.33 21.19 16.80
C VAL A 102 12.84 19.74 16.71
N HIS A 103 11.94 18.75 16.78
CA HIS A 103 12.29 17.34 16.91
C HIS A 103 12.12 16.52 15.62
N TYR A 104 11.28 16.96 14.67
CA TYR A 104 10.94 16.18 13.48
C TYR A 104 11.10 16.99 12.19
N LEU A 105 11.41 16.26 11.11
CA LEU A 105 11.48 16.80 9.75
C LEU A 105 10.57 16.01 8.79
N PHE A 106 10.25 16.59 7.64
CA PHE A 106 9.54 15.87 6.59
C PHE A 106 10.42 14.86 5.88
N GLN A 107 9.80 13.78 5.44
CA GLN A 107 10.36 12.94 4.39
C GLN A 107 10.27 13.63 3.03
N SER A 108 11.21 13.29 2.14
CA SER A 108 11.22 13.75 0.76
C SER A 108 10.10 13.10 -0.05
N ASN A 109 9.44 13.89 -0.90
CA ASN A 109 8.42 13.39 -1.84
C ASN A 109 8.99 12.33 -2.80
N TRP A 110 10.26 12.45 -3.20
CA TRP A 110 10.94 11.43 -4.01
C TRP A 110 11.01 10.09 -3.31
N ARG A 111 11.26 10.10 -2.00
CA ARG A 111 11.27 8.87 -1.20
C ARG A 111 9.88 8.25 -1.15
N VAL A 112 8.84 9.05 -0.97
CA VAL A 112 7.45 8.57 -1.01
C VAL A 112 7.15 7.91 -2.35
N PHE A 113 7.52 8.56 -3.45
CA PHE A 113 7.32 8.05 -4.81
C PHE A 113 7.98 6.69 -5.03
N PHE A 114 9.29 6.56 -4.78
CA PHE A 114 10.02 5.30 -5.01
C PHE A 114 9.54 4.17 -4.11
N ILE A 115 9.25 4.46 -2.84
CA ILE A 115 8.70 3.45 -1.91
C ILE A 115 7.31 3.01 -2.36
N SER A 116 6.47 3.94 -2.81
CA SER A 116 5.12 3.62 -3.29
C SER A 116 5.19 2.68 -4.49
N ILE A 117 6.04 2.97 -5.48
CA ILE A 117 6.25 2.09 -6.64
C ILE A 117 6.74 0.70 -6.19
N ALA A 118 7.74 0.65 -5.32
CA ALA A 118 8.29 -0.62 -4.87
C ALA A 118 7.24 -1.49 -4.16
N LEU A 119 6.45 -0.89 -3.26
CA LEU A 119 5.41 -1.61 -2.51
C LEU A 119 4.19 -1.95 -3.37
N LEU A 120 3.89 -1.15 -4.39
CA LEU A 120 2.87 -1.48 -5.38
C LEU A 120 3.26 -2.77 -6.12
N VAL A 121 4.52 -2.86 -6.59
CA VAL A 121 5.02 -4.07 -7.26
C VAL A 121 4.93 -5.29 -6.33
N VAL A 122 5.33 -5.15 -5.06
CA VAL A 122 5.21 -6.23 -4.07
C VAL A 122 3.76 -6.68 -3.91
N TRP A 123 2.82 -5.74 -3.82
CA TRP A 123 1.39 -6.07 -3.70
C TRP A 123 0.84 -6.74 -4.97
N MET A 124 1.20 -6.25 -6.16
CA MET A 124 0.80 -6.85 -7.44
C MET A 124 1.32 -8.27 -7.59
N LEU A 125 2.57 -8.53 -7.20
CA LEU A 125 3.13 -9.89 -7.19
C LEU A 125 2.35 -10.79 -6.23
N GLY A 126 2.03 -10.30 -5.03
CA GLY A 126 1.20 -11.03 -4.06
C GLY A 126 -0.19 -11.39 -4.62
N ALA A 127 -0.86 -10.42 -5.23
CA ALA A 127 -2.16 -10.61 -5.86
C ALA A 127 -2.11 -11.62 -7.01
N TYR A 128 -1.10 -11.50 -7.88
CA TYR A 128 -0.91 -12.40 -9.01
C TYR A 128 -0.62 -13.84 -8.57
N MET A 129 0.24 -14.03 -7.56
CA MET A 129 0.49 -15.36 -6.98
C MET A 129 -0.77 -15.98 -6.38
N LEU A 130 -1.59 -15.20 -5.68
CA LEU A 130 -2.86 -15.69 -5.14
C LEU A 130 -3.83 -16.07 -6.26
N ALA A 131 -3.91 -15.28 -7.33
CA ALA A 131 -4.79 -15.57 -8.46
C ALA A 131 -4.43 -16.92 -9.11
N ILE A 132 -3.14 -17.17 -9.41
CA ILE A 132 -2.67 -18.46 -9.92
C ILE A 132 -3.05 -19.60 -8.96
N TRP A 133 -2.88 -19.39 -7.66
CA TRP A 133 -3.19 -20.42 -6.67
C TRP A 133 -4.70 -20.75 -6.63
N LEU A 134 -5.56 -19.75 -6.77
CA LEU A 134 -7.02 -19.93 -6.83
C LEU A 134 -7.47 -20.61 -8.14
N ASP A 135 -6.79 -20.32 -9.25
CA ASP A 135 -7.00 -20.97 -10.55
C ASP A 135 -6.63 -22.46 -10.50
N MET A 136 -5.49 -22.79 -9.90
CA MET A 136 -5.09 -24.18 -9.65
C MET A 136 -6.09 -24.97 -8.78
N LEU A 137 -6.86 -24.27 -7.94
CA LEU A 137 -7.93 -24.87 -7.12
C LEU A 137 -9.28 -24.94 -7.85
N GLY A 138 -9.38 -24.38 -9.07
CA GLY A 138 -10.62 -24.28 -9.84
C GLY A 138 -11.65 -23.31 -9.25
N VAL A 139 -11.21 -22.38 -8.39
CA VAL A 139 -12.09 -21.35 -7.79
C VAL A 139 -12.37 -20.22 -8.78
N ILE A 140 -11.38 -19.91 -9.61
CA ILE A 140 -11.46 -18.93 -10.70
C ILE A 140 -10.91 -19.58 -11.98
N ASP A 141 -11.28 -19.05 -13.13
CA ASP A 141 -10.75 -19.47 -14.43
C ASP A 141 -9.97 -18.29 -15.03
N LEU A 142 -8.65 -18.34 -14.87
CA LEU A 142 -7.74 -17.42 -15.54
C LEU A 142 -7.50 -17.96 -16.96
N GLY A 143 -8.54 -17.88 -17.80
CA GLY A 143 -8.63 -18.52 -19.12
C GLY A 143 -7.28 -18.77 -19.80
N GLU A 144 -7.09 -20.01 -20.26
CA GLU A 144 -5.85 -20.45 -20.89
C GLU A 144 -5.33 -19.42 -21.90
N ALA A 145 -4.01 -19.17 -21.89
CA ALA A 145 -3.38 -18.41 -22.96
C ALA A 145 -3.86 -19.00 -24.29
N PRO A 146 -4.33 -18.19 -25.25
CA PRO A 146 -4.90 -18.72 -26.49
C PRO A 146 -3.88 -19.68 -27.10
N VAL A 147 -4.22 -20.97 -27.11
CA VAL A 147 -3.46 -21.97 -27.85
C VAL A 147 -3.50 -21.47 -29.28
N ALA A 148 -2.34 -21.08 -29.80
CA ALA A 148 -2.23 -20.61 -31.18
C ALA A 148 -2.92 -21.65 -32.06
N PRO A 149 -3.84 -21.27 -32.96
CA PRO A 149 -4.51 -22.23 -33.82
C PRO A 149 -3.44 -23.08 -34.50
N GLU A 150 -3.51 -24.40 -34.33
CA GLU A 150 -2.65 -25.31 -35.05
C GLU A 150 -2.78 -24.96 -36.54
N LEU A 151 -1.65 -24.71 -37.19
CA LEU A 151 -1.59 -24.33 -38.61
C LEU A 151 -2.09 -25.45 -39.55
N ASP A 152 -2.63 -26.55 -39.01
CA ASP A 152 -3.23 -27.66 -39.75
C ASP A 152 -4.56 -27.27 -40.41
N ASP A 153 -5.29 -26.30 -39.84
CA ASP A 153 -6.56 -25.78 -40.39
C ASP A 153 -6.39 -24.82 -41.59
N LEU A 154 -5.15 -24.51 -41.99
CA LEU A 154 -4.84 -23.66 -43.15
C LEU A 154 -4.41 -24.46 -44.38
N SER A 155 -4.60 -25.79 -44.37
CA SER A 155 -4.37 -26.68 -45.50
C SER A 155 -5.64 -26.92 -46.34
N ILE A 156 -6.30 -25.83 -46.80
CA ILE A 156 -7.35 -25.87 -47.83
C ILE A 156 -6.84 -25.23 -49.12
#